data_AF-A0A511ZM31-F1
#
_entry.id   AF-A0A511ZM31-F1
#
_cell.length_a   1.000
_cell.length_b   1.000
_cell.length_c   1.000
_cell.angle_alpha   90.00
_cell.angle_beta   90.00
_cell.angle_gamma   90.00
#
_symmetry.space_group_name_H-M   'P 1'
#
loop_
_entity.id
_entity.type
_entity.pdbx_description
1 polymer ?
#
loop_
_entity_poly.entity_id
_entity_poly.type
_entity_poly.pdbx_seq_one_letter_code
_entity_poly.pdbx_strand_id
1 'polypeptide(L)'
;MAPLGIWLASILFKKKFSPTEKVSAHSAFGMGIVGVTEGAIPFAAQDPVRMISAFVAGSAVAGGLAAGLGIKFYGGIGSPIGTFIGYIEQPIPFVTWIFSVMMGVLVTALIIGFTKKKVE
;
A
#
# COMPACT_ATOMS: atom_id res chain seq x y z
N MET A 1 1.53 -2.84 -0.60
CA MET A 1 1.65 -1.37 -0.59
C MET A 1 0.67 -0.68 -1.55
N ALA A 2 0.65 -1.04 -2.84
CA ALA A 2 -0.07 -0.28 -3.87
C ALA A 2 -1.60 -0.13 -3.64
N PRO A 3 -2.42 -1.19 -3.45
CA PRO A 3 -3.86 -1.03 -3.25
C PRO A 3 -4.22 -0.31 -1.94
N LEU A 4 -3.52 -0.64 -0.86
CA LEU A 4 -3.69 0.00 0.45
C LEU A 4 -3.26 1.48 0.42
N GLY A 5 -2.21 1.81 -0.32
CA GLY A 5 -1.74 3.18 -0.51
C GLY A 5 -2.72 4.03 -1.31
N ILE A 6 -3.33 3.47 -2.35
CA ILE A 6 -4.40 4.14 -3.12
C ILE A 6 -5.62 4.40 -2.23
N TRP A 7 -6.05 3.39 -1.46
CA TRP A 7 -7.16 3.53 -0.52
C TRP A 7 -6.89 4.61 0.53
N LEU A 8 -5.69 4.60 1.13
CA LEU A 8 -5.32 5.61 2.11
C LEU A 8 -5.24 7.00 1.45
N ALA A 9 -4.70 7.11 0.24
CA ALA A 9 -4.68 8.36 -0.52
C ALA A 9 -6.10 8.88 -0.81
N SER A 10 -7.05 8.00 -1.14
CA SER A 10 -8.43 8.41 -1.44
C SER A 10 -9.17 8.91 -0.20
N ILE A 11 -8.82 8.40 1.00
CA ILE A 11 -9.38 8.87 2.28
C ILE A 11 -8.73 10.18 2.72
N LEU A 12 -7.41 10.32 2.61
CA LEU A 12 -6.69 11.52 3.04
C LEU A 12 -6.91 12.70 2.09
N PHE A 13 -6.92 12.43 0.78
CA PHE A 13 -7.00 13.45 -0.27
C PHE A 13 -8.32 13.37 -1.06
N LYS A 14 -9.46 13.27 -0.35
CA LYS A 14 -10.81 13.06 -0.93
C LYS A 14 -11.18 14.00 -2.08
N LYS A 15 -10.61 15.23 -2.13
CA LYS A 15 -10.86 16.23 -3.18
C LYS A 15 -10.09 15.98 -4.49
N LYS A 16 -9.18 14.99 -4.50
CA LYS A 16 -8.35 14.61 -5.65
C LYS A 16 -8.79 13.29 -6.29
N PHE A 17 -9.91 12.73 -5.82
CA PHE A 17 -10.45 11.48 -6.33
C PHE A 17 -11.90 11.68 -6.74
N SER A 18 -12.23 11.21 -7.95
CA SER A 18 -13.61 11.21 -8.45
C SER A 18 -14.49 10.26 -7.63
N PRO A 19 -15.83 10.38 -7.73
CA PRO A 19 -16.74 9.44 -7.06
C PRO A 19 -16.47 7.98 -7.47
N THR A 20 -16.19 7.73 -8.74
CA THR A 20 -15.88 6.38 -9.25
C THR A 20 -14.55 5.87 -8.71
N GLU A 21 -13.52 6.71 -8.70
CA GLU A 21 -12.21 6.34 -8.15
C GLU A 21 -12.26 6.04 -6.65
N LYS A 22 -13.11 6.74 -5.88
CA LYS A 22 -13.30 6.45 -4.46
C LYS A 22 -13.90 5.06 -4.24
N VAL A 23 -14.92 4.70 -5.01
CA VAL A 23 -15.53 3.37 -4.92
C VAL A 23 -14.48 2.29 -5.25
N SER A 24 -13.73 2.48 -6.34
CA SER A 24 -12.63 1.56 -6.70
C SER A 24 -11.53 1.50 -5.63
N ALA A 25 -11.18 2.61 -5.01
CA ALA A 25 -10.19 2.66 -3.93
C ALA A 25 -10.68 1.94 -2.66
N HIS A 26 -11.97 2.03 -2.33
CA HIS A 26 -12.57 1.25 -1.26
C HIS A 26 -12.53 -0.25 -1.55
N SER A 27 -12.77 -0.68 -2.79
CA SER A 27 -12.61 -2.09 -3.18
C SER A 27 -11.14 -2.54 -3.11
N ALA A 28 -10.21 -1.65 -3.48
CA ALA A 28 -8.77 -1.91 -3.44
C ALA A 28 -8.24 -2.18 -2.01
N PHE A 29 -8.93 -1.68 -0.97
CA PHE A 29 -8.60 -1.98 0.43
C PHE A 29 -8.66 -3.47 0.74
N GLY A 30 -9.77 -4.13 0.37
CA GLY A 30 -9.97 -5.55 0.63
C GLY A 30 -8.89 -6.40 -0.04
N MET A 31 -8.60 -6.11 -1.31
CA MET A 31 -7.53 -6.77 -2.07
C MET A 31 -6.15 -6.53 -1.43
N GLY A 32 -5.88 -5.30 -1.02
CA GLY A 32 -4.62 -4.93 -0.39
C GLY A 32 -4.36 -5.64 0.94
N ILE A 33 -5.41 -5.86 1.75
CA ILE A 33 -5.29 -6.58 3.02
C ILE A 33 -4.93 -8.05 2.82
N VAL A 34 -5.46 -8.71 1.78
CA VAL A 34 -5.15 -10.11 1.48
C VAL A 34 -3.84 -10.28 0.70
N GLY A 35 -3.19 -9.18 0.30
CA GLY A 35 -1.94 -9.20 -0.46
C GLY A 35 -2.10 -9.25 -1.98
N VAL A 36 -3.33 -9.07 -2.48
CA VAL A 36 -3.66 -9.00 -3.92
C VAL A 36 -3.41 -7.58 -4.40
N THR A 37 -2.64 -7.41 -5.48
CA THR A 37 -2.14 -6.09 -5.95
C THR A 37 -2.88 -5.56 -7.18
N GLU A 38 -3.74 -6.37 -7.77
CA GLU A 38 -4.45 -6.15 -9.02
C GLU A 38 -5.42 -4.96 -8.92
N GLY A 39 -5.91 -4.65 -7.72
CA GLY A 39 -6.73 -3.46 -7.46
C GLY A 39 -6.02 -2.13 -7.76
N ALA A 40 -4.69 -2.13 -7.93
CA ALA A 40 -3.91 -0.95 -8.30
C ALA A 40 -3.72 -0.79 -9.82
N ILE A 41 -3.92 -1.84 -10.63
CA ILE A 41 -3.73 -1.81 -12.09
C ILE A 41 -4.54 -0.70 -12.77
N PRO A 42 -5.86 -0.53 -12.52
CA PRO A 42 -6.62 0.52 -13.20
C PRO A 42 -6.11 1.93 -12.87
N PHE A 43 -5.63 2.15 -11.64
CA PHE A 43 -5.04 3.43 -11.24
C PHE A 43 -3.70 3.68 -11.93
N ALA A 44 -2.85 2.65 -12.01
CA ALA A 44 -1.58 2.71 -12.72
C ALA A 44 -1.77 2.93 -14.23
N ALA A 45 -2.80 2.34 -14.84
CA ALA A 45 -3.10 2.54 -16.25
C ALA A 45 -3.52 3.98 -16.57
N GLN A 46 -4.21 4.66 -15.64
CA GLN A 46 -4.63 6.05 -15.80
C GLN A 46 -3.50 7.06 -15.57
N ASP A 47 -2.58 6.79 -14.64
CA ASP A 47 -1.47 7.69 -14.29
C ASP A 47 -0.19 6.92 -13.95
N PRO A 48 0.46 6.30 -14.96
CA PRO A 48 1.51 5.30 -14.74
C PRO A 48 2.74 5.88 -14.04
N VAL A 49 3.21 7.05 -14.48
CA VAL A 49 4.45 7.64 -13.93
C VAL A 49 4.28 7.95 -12.44
N ARG A 50 3.17 8.57 -12.05
CA ARG A 50 2.91 8.94 -10.64
C ARG A 50 2.63 7.72 -9.77
N MET A 51 1.82 6.79 -10.26
CA MET A 51 1.41 5.63 -9.48
C MET A 51 2.58 4.67 -9.27
N ILE A 52 3.31 4.33 -10.35
CA ILE A 52 4.45 3.42 -10.26
C ILE A 52 5.54 4.01 -9.37
N SER A 53 5.88 5.29 -9.52
CA SER A 53 6.88 5.93 -8.65
C SER A 53 6.46 5.90 -7.17
N ALA A 54 5.19 6.16 -6.86
CA ALA A 54 4.66 6.04 -5.51
C ALA A 54 4.74 4.61 -4.96
N PHE A 55 4.41 3.61 -5.79
CA PHE A 55 4.43 2.20 -5.39
C PHE A 55 5.84 1.70 -5.15
N VAL A 56 6.79 2.09 -6.00
CA VAL A 56 8.21 1.74 -5.85
C VAL A 56 8.76 2.36 -4.57
N ALA A 57 8.51 3.66 -4.34
CA ALA A 57 8.97 4.33 -3.13
C ALA A 57 8.36 3.71 -1.85
N GLY A 58 7.06 3.45 -1.83
CA GLY A 58 6.40 2.79 -0.70
C GLY A 58 6.91 1.36 -0.45
N SER A 59 7.16 0.60 -1.52
CA SER A 59 7.70 -0.76 -1.42
C SER A 59 9.16 -0.76 -0.94
N ALA A 60 9.96 0.21 -1.37
CA ALA A 60 11.33 0.39 -0.90
C ALA A 60 11.37 0.71 0.60
N VAL A 61 10.50 1.59 1.09
CA VAL A 61 10.43 1.93 2.53
C VAL A 61 10.00 0.73 3.37
N ALA A 62 8.92 0.05 2.98
CA ALA A 62 8.46 -1.11 3.74
C ALA A 62 9.46 -2.27 3.68
N GLY A 63 10.06 -2.55 2.52
CA GLY A 63 11.08 -3.58 2.36
C GLY A 63 12.36 -3.25 3.12
N GLY A 64 12.80 -1.99 3.08
CA GLY A 64 13.96 -1.51 3.84
C GLY A 64 13.76 -1.58 5.35
N LEU A 65 12.57 -1.20 5.84
CA LEU A 65 12.22 -1.36 7.26
C LEU A 65 12.14 -2.83 7.66
N ALA A 66 11.51 -3.68 6.84
CA ALA A 66 11.44 -5.11 7.10
C ALA A 66 12.83 -5.76 7.17
N ALA A 67 13.71 -5.44 6.21
CA ALA A 67 15.09 -5.92 6.19
C ALA A 67 15.90 -5.38 7.38
N GLY A 68 15.78 -4.08 7.68
CA GLY A 68 16.51 -3.43 8.77
C GLY A 68 16.07 -3.91 10.17
N LEU A 69 14.81 -4.30 10.32
CA LEU A 69 14.27 -4.90 11.53
C LEU A 69 14.46 -6.43 11.60
N GLY A 70 15.08 -7.05 10.60
CA GLY A 70 15.33 -8.49 10.58
C GLY A 70 14.06 -9.34 10.43
N ILE A 71 13.00 -8.80 9.82
CA ILE A 71 11.78 -9.53 9.54
C ILE A 71 12.06 -10.54 8.42
N LYS A 72 11.75 -11.81 8.66
CA LYS A 72 11.88 -12.86 7.65
C LYS A 72 10.51 -13.32 7.21
N PHE A 73 10.39 -13.48 5.91
CA PHE A 73 9.12 -13.69 5.24
C PHE A 73 9.16 -14.99 4.44
N TYR A 74 8.26 -15.92 4.73
CA TYR A 74 8.29 -17.28 4.16
C TYR A 74 7.06 -17.62 3.29
N GLY A 75 6.03 -16.78 3.25
CA GLY A 75 4.72 -17.11 2.66
C GLY A 75 4.49 -16.71 1.21
N GLY A 76 5.50 -16.22 0.47
CA GLY A 76 5.37 -15.71 -0.90
C GLY A 76 4.47 -14.46 -1.12
N ILE A 77 3.56 -14.14 -0.20
CA ILE A 77 2.53 -13.09 -0.32
C ILE A 77 2.67 -12.03 0.78
N GLY A 78 3.07 -10.80 0.43
CA GLY A 78 3.25 -9.68 1.37
C GLY A 78 1.96 -9.10 1.97
N SER A 79 1.05 -9.95 2.43
CA SER A 79 -0.24 -9.62 3.02
C SER A 79 -0.07 -9.12 4.46
N PRO A 80 -0.75 -8.02 4.87
CA PRO A 80 -0.92 -7.67 6.28
C PRO A 80 -1.48 -8.81 7.12
N ILE A 81 -2.33 -9.68 6.57
CA ILE A 81 -2.87 -10.83 7.31
C ILE A 81 -1.80 -11.92 7.53
N GLY A 82 -0.70 -11.90 6.76
CA GLY A 82 0.34 -12.94 6.83
C GLY A 82 0.97 -13.11 8.21
N THR A 83 1.01 -12.04 9.00
CA THR A 83 1.49 -12.12 10.39
C THR A 83 0.55 -12.92 11.30
N PHE A 84 -0.74 -13.02 10.98
CA PHE A 84 -1.73 -13.80 11.73
C PHE A 84 -1.77 -15.26 11.29
N ILE A 85 -1.37 -15.54 10.06
CA ILE A 85 -1.26 -16.91 9.52
C ILE A 85 0.04 -17.58 10.01
N GLY A 86 1.05 -16.81 10.42
CA GLY A 86 2.25 -17.32 11.08
C GLY A 86 3.43 -17.62 10.14
N TYR A 87 3.40 -17.17 8.89
CA TYR A 87 4.53 -17.33 7.94
C TYR A 87 5.52 -16.15 7.94
N ILE A 88 5.41 -15.25 8.92
CA ILE A 88 6.28 -14.06 9.08
C ILE A 88 6.97 -14.14 10.45
N GLU A 89 8.28 -14.39 10.41
CA GLU A 89 9.15 -14.34 11.59
C GLU A 89 9.57 -12.89 11.81
N GLN A 90 9.37 -12.39 13.03
CA GLN A 90 9.53 -10.98 13.32
C GLN A 90 9.93 -10.76 14.79
N PRO A 91 10.70 -9.71 15.12
CA PRO A 91 11.22 -9.50 16.47
C PRO A 91 10.12 -9.25 17.51
N ILE A 92 9.10 -8.48 17.14
CA ILE A 92 7.91 -8.24 17.95
C ILE A 92 6.71 -8.71 17.11
N PRO A 93 6.09 -9.85 17.48
CA PRO A 93 4.97 -10.44 16.75
C PRO A 93 3.89 -9.41 16.43
N PHE A 94 3.35 -9.47 15.22
CA PHE A 94 2.35 -8.56 14.64
C PHE A 94 2.81 -7.10 14.46
N VAL A 95 3.48 -6.52 15.45
CA VAL A 95 3.77 -5.08 15.51
C VAL A 95 4.78 -4.66 14.44
N THR A 96 5.91 -5.35 14.35
CA THR A 96 7.01 -4.95 13.45
C THR A 96 6.64 -5.09 11.97
N TRP A 97 5.91 -6.15 11.60
CA TRP A 97 5.40 -6.31 10.25
C TRP A 97 4.36 -5.26 9.88
N ILE A 98 3.34 -5.09 10.72
CA ILE A 98 2.26 -4.13 10.48
C ILE A 98 2.83 -2.72 10.39
N PHE A 99 3.76 -2.36 11.27
CA PHE A 99 4.44 -1.06 11.24
C PHE A 99 5.17 -0.83 9.92
N SER A 100 5.96 -1.81 9.45
CA SER A 100 6.71 -1.70 8.19
C SER A 100 5.77 -1.51 6.99
N VAL A 101 4.68 -2.29 6.93
CA VAL A 101 3.66 -2.17 5.88
C VAL A 101 2.96 -0.82 5.96
N MET A 102 2.57 -0.36 7.15
CA MET A 102 1.92 0.93 7.35
C MET A 102 2.79 2.09 6.88
N MET A 103 4.11 2.03 7.12
CA MET A 103 5.04 3.05 6.62
C MET A 103 5.12 3.08 5.10
N GLY A 104 5.20 1.92 4.44
CA GLY A 104 5.17 1.87 2.97
C GLY A 104 3.84 2.36 2.38
N VAL A 105 2.72 2.03 3.03
CA VAL A 105 1.38 2.49 2.64
C VAL A 105 1.25 4.00 2.81
N LEU A 106 1.75 4.55 3.93
CA LEU A 106 1.74 5.98 4.20
C LEU A 106 2.57 6.75 3.16
N VAL A 107 3.78 6.29 2.85
CA VAL A 107 4.64 6.90 1.83
C VAL A 107 3.96 6.88 0.46
N THR A 108 3.40 5.74 0.07
CA THR A 108 2.62 5.63 -1.17
C THR A 108 1.47 6.64 -1.20
N ALA A 109 0.71 6.73 -0.11
CA ALA A 109 -0.46 7.59 -0.02
C ALA A 109 -0.09 9.09 -0.06
N LEU A 110 1.00 9.48 0.58
CA LEU A 110 1.49 10.85 0.57
C LEU A 110 2.01 11.24 -0.82
N ILE A 111 2.76 10.37 -1.50
CA ILE A 111 3.24 10.66 -2.86
C ILE A 111 2.04 10.83 -3.81
N ILE A 112 1.12 9.88 -3.85
CA ILE A 112 -0.10 9.99 -4.67
C ILE A 112 -0.87 11.26 -4.29
N GLY A 113 -1.06 11.47 -2.99
CA GLY A 113 -1.81 12.57 -2.42
C GLY A 113 -1.25 13.94 -2.79
N PHE A 114 0.06 14.14 -2.74
CA PHE A 114 0.69 15.42 -3.07
C PHE A 114 0.81 15.62 -4.58
N THR A 115 1.18 14.58 -5.34
CA THR A 115 1.42 14.72 -6.77
C THR A 115 0.12 14.74 -7.58
N LYS A 116 -0.96 14.08 -7.12
CA LYS A 116 -2.25 14.08 -7.85
C LYS A 116 -2.86 15.47 -7.91
N LYS A 117 -3.35 15.89 -9.08
CA LYS A 117 -4.07 17.16 -9.25
C LYS A 117 -5.49 17.01 -8.71
N LYS A 118 -6.12 18.12 -8.30
CA LYS A 118 -7.54 18.11 -7.93
C LYS A 118 -8.36 17.71 -9.16
N VAL A 119 -9.37 16.88 -8.93
CA VAL A 119 -10.38 16.58 -9.95
C VAL A 119 -11.35 17.75 -9.88
N GLU A 120 -11.48 18.52 -10.97
CA GLU A 120 -12.54 19.53 -11.13
C GLU A 120 -13.93 18.86 -11.18
#